data_AF-A0A7J5KZE6-F1
#
_entry.id   AF-A0A7J5KZE6-F1
#
_cell.length_a   1.000
_cell.length_b   1.000
_cell.length_c   1.000
_cell.angle_alpha   90.00
_cell.angle_beta   90.00
_cell.angle_gamma   90.00
#
_symmetry.space_group_name_H-M   'P 1'
#
loop_
_entity.id
_entity.type
_entity.pdbx_description
1 polymer ?
#
loop_
_entity_poly.entity_id
_entity_poly.type
_entity_poly.pdbx_seq_one_letter_code
_entity_poly.pdbx_strand_id
1 'polypeptide(L)'
;WRDYLALHITVGARQEVPSEALQYLINQDGRTSRYGQPVYVMQVREKDMGGKFRAGLLDHATFDEIQDGRRKFVECTWVKGYTSDSIRVLLTGWYEVRNAELCPVDSLEWTENTEF
;
A
#
# COMPACT_ATOMS: atom_id res chain seq x y z
N TRP A 1 -10.30 -0.54 16.40
CA TRP A 1 -9.45 -1.58 17.01
C TRP A 1 -9.64 -2.95 16.34
N ARG A 2 -10.87 -3.44 16.09
CA ARG A 2 -11.09 -4.68 15.29
C ARG A 2 -10.83 -4.54 13.78
N ASP A 3 -10.96 -3.33 13.24
CA ASP A 3 -11.04 -3.06 11.79
C ASP A 3 -9.74 -3.23 10.97
N TYR A 4 -8.59 -3.43 11.61
CA TYR A 4 -7.29 -3.52 10.91
C TYR A 4 -6.59 -4.87 11.06
N LEU A 5 -7.20 -5.79 11.82
CA LEU A 5 -6.63 -7.13 12.02
C LEU A 5 -6.64 -7.94 10.71
N ALA A 6 -7.70 -7.83 9.91
CA ALA A 6 -7.79 -8.47 8.59
C ALA A 6 -6.70 -7.97 7.64
N LEU A 7 -6.46 -6.66 7.59
CA LEU A 7 -5.35 -6.07 6.83
C LEU A 7 -3.98 -6.58 7.30
N HIS A 8 -3.77 -6.65 8.61
CA HIS A 8 -2.52 -7.16 9.17
C HIS A 8 -2.29 -8.63 8.83
N ILE A 9 -3.33 -9.46 8.92
CA ILE A 9 -3.27 -10.91 8.68
C ILE A 9 -3.12 -11.21 7.18
N THR A 10 -3.96 -10.60 6.33
CA THR A 10 -4.03 -10.89 4.89
C THR A 10 -2.84 -10.30 4.13
N VAL A 11 -2.38 -9.13 4.53
CA VAL A 11 -1.44 -8.32 3.72
C VAL A 11 -0.08 -8.11 4.40
N GLY A 12 0.10 -8.66 5.59
CA GLY A 12 1.29 -8.45 6.43
C GLY A 12 1.42 -7.00 6.90
N ALA A 13 0.30 -6.27 6.96
CA ALA A 13 0.25 -4.83 7.02
C ALA A 13 0.82 -4.28 8.35
N ARG A 14 2.07 -3.82 8.36
CA ARG A 14 2.67 -3.03 9.46
C ARG A 14 2.19 -1.59 9.36
N GLN A 15 1.36 -1.11 10.29
CA GLN A 15 0.92 0.29 10.25
C GLN A 15 2.09 1.19 10.66
N GLU A 16 2.67 1.90 9.69
CA GLU A 16 3.71 2.89 9.94
C GLU A 16 3.06 4.28 9.90
N VAL A 17 3.49 5.17 10.79
CA VAL A 17 3.10 6.59 10.69
C VAL A 17 4.04 7.21 9.65
N PRO A 18 3.53 7.64 8.48
CA PRO A 18 4.38 8.26 7.47
C PRO A 18 5.00 9.55 8.04
N SER A 19 6.22 9.86 7.60
CA SER A 19 6.82 11.17 7.89
C SER A 19 5.96 12.28 7.29
N GLU A 20 6.06 13.50 7.82
CA GLU A 20 5.31 14.65 7.29
C GLU A 20 5.52 14.87 5.79
N ALA A 21 6.76 14.70 5.33
CA ALA A 21 7.09 14.82 3.90
C ALA A 21 6.38 13.74 3.07
N LEU A 22 6.37 12.48 3.53
CA LEU A 22 5.67 11.41 2.82
C LEU A 22 4.16 11.62 2.86
N GLN A 23 3.61 12.01 4.01
CA GLN A 23 2.19 12.31 4.16
C GLN A 23 1.76 13.44 3.24
N TYR A 24 2.60 14.47 3.07
CA TYR A 24 2.35 15.56 2.12
C TYR A 24 2.23 15.05 0.68
N LEU A 25 3.10 14.13 0.26
CA LEU A 25 3.03 13.54 -1.09
C LEU A 25 1.79 12.66 -1.25
N ILE A 26 1.46 11.84 -0.25
CA ILE A 26 0.24 11.03 -0.23
C ILE A 26 -1.01 11.91 -0.36
N ASN A 27 -1.02 13.09 0.28
CA ASN A 27 -2.13 14.04 0.20
C ASN A 27 -2.32 14.63 -1.21
N GLN A 28 -1.27 14.65 -2.03
CA GLN A 28 -1.36 15.09 -3.42
C GLN A 28 -1.84 14.00 -4.37
N ASP A 29 -1.85 12.73 -3.94
CA ASP A 29 -2.34 11.64 -4.78
C ASP A 29 -3.84 11.80 -5.05
N GLY A 30 -4.24 11.63 -6.32
CA GLY A 30 -5.63 11.76 -6.74
C GLY A 30 -6.58 10.78 -6.04
N ARG A 31 -6.09 9.61 -5.61
CA ARG A 31 -6.85 8.65 -4.81
C ARG A 31 -7.19 9.21 -3.44
N THR A 32 -6.28 9.97 -2.82
CA THR A 32 -6.53 10.62 -1.53
C THR A 32 -7.61 11.69 -1.65
N SER A 33 -7.60 12.45 -2.74
CA SER A 33 -8.68 13.41 -3.02
C SER A 33 -10.04 12.72 -3.26
N ARG A 34 -10.03 11.51 -3.83
CA ARG A 34 -11.25 10.78 -4.20
C ARG A 34 -11.83 9.93 -3.07
N TYR A 35 -10.98 9.30 -2.27
CA TYR A 35 -11.35 8.28 -1.28
C TYR A 35 -11.05 8.71 0.16
N GLY A 36 -10.51 9.91 0.36
CA GLY A 36 -10.03 10.37 1.67
C GLY A 36 -8.63 9.84 1.99
N GLN A 37 -8.21 10.00 3.24
CA GLN A 37 -6.89 9.53 3.67
C GLN A 37 -6.77 8.01 3.55
N PRO A 38 -5.59 7.49 3.15
CA PRO A 38 -5.38 6.05 3.18
C PRO A 38 -5.57 5.53 4.60
N VAL A 39 -6.28 4.41 4.70
CA VAL A 39 -6.49 3.70 5.96
C VAL A 39 -5.25 2.91 6.38
N TYR A 40 -4.33 2.70 5.44
CA TYR A 40 -3.08 2.01 5.66
C TYR A 40 -1.96 2.61 4.83
N VAL A 41 -0.79 2.79 5.46
CA VAL A 41 0.44 3.25 4.80
C VAL A 41 1.61 2.48 5.40
N MET A 42 2.53 1.99 4.55
CA MET A 42 3.80 1.42 4.99
C MET A 42 4.92 1.65 3.99
N GLN A 43 6.16 1.68 4.49
CA GLN A 43 7.31 1.44 3.66
C GLN A 43 7.49 -0.06 3.41
N VAL A 44 7.54 -0.45 2.14
CA VAL A 44 7.83 -1.82 1.72
C VAL A 44 9.31 -2.12 1.96
N ARG A 45 9.57 -3.25 2.60
CA ARG A 45 10.89 -3.82 2.86
C ARG A 45 10.99 -5.17 2.15
N GLU A 46 12.22 -5.64 1.97
CA GLU A 46 12.53 -6.92 1.33
C GLU A 46 11.64 -8.07 1.84
N LYS A 47 11.56 -8.27 3.16
CA LYS A 47 10.71 -9.30 3.78
C LYS A 47 9.20 -9.19 3.49
N ASP A 48 8.71 -8.03 3.06
CA ASP A 48 7.29 -7.82 2.75
C ASP A 48 6.98 -8.21 1.28
N MET A 49 8.01 -8.35 0.43
CA MET A 49 7.88 -8.69 -0.99
C MET A 49 7.47 -10.16 -1.23
N GLY A 50 7.43 -10.97 -0.18
CA GLY A 50 6.92 -12.34 -0.26
C GLY A 50 5.42 -12.40 -0.48
N GLY A 51 4.97 -13.35 -1.30
CA GLY A 51 3.55 -13.64 -1.54
C GLY A 51 2.98 -13.04 -2.82
N LYS A 52 1.75 -13.46 -3.19
CA LYS A 52 1.12 -13.08 -4.46
C LYS A 52 0.60 -11.64 -4.49
N PHE A 53 0.38 -11.04 -3.31
CA PHE A 53 -0.22 -9.72 -3.21
C PHE A 53 0.65 -8.62 -3.85
N ARG A 54 1.98 -8.71 -3.70
CA ARG A 54 2.94 -7.74 -4.25
C ARG A 54 3.59 -8.22 -5.55
N ALA A 55 2.93 -9.12 -6.28
CA ALA A 55 3.46 -9.67 -7.53
C ALA A 55 3.81 -8.56 -8.55
N GLY A 56 2.96 -7.54 -8.70
CA GLY A 56 3.27 -6.40 -9.59
C GLY A 56 4.48 -5.57 -9.16
N LEU A 57 4.81 -5.57 -7.85
CA LEU A 57 6.02 -4.92 -7.36
C LEU A 57 7.28 -5.79 -7.62
N LEU A 58 7.13 -7.12 -7.61
CA LEU A 58 8.21 -8.06 -7.94
C LEU A 58 8.64 -7.99 -9.41
N ASP A 59 7.74 -7.59 -10.31
CA ASP A 59 8.08 -7.32 -11.71
C ASP A 59 8.90 -6.03 -11.88
N HIS A 60 8.89 -5.15 -10.87
CA HIS A 60 9.51 -3.84 -10.94
C HIS A 60 10.84 -3.74 -10.19
N ALA A 61 10.99 -4.39 -9.03
CA ALA A 61 12.19 -4.30 -8.18
C ALA A 61 12.56 -5.63 -7.54
N THR A 62 13.87 -5.86 -7.34
CA THR A 62 14.35 -7.06 -6.66
C THR A 62 14.37 -6.90 -5.13
N PHE A 63 14.39 -8.02 -4.42
CA PHE A 63 14.56 -8.08 -2.96
C PHE A 63 15.81 -7.29 -2.52
N ASP A 64 16.96 -7.49 -3.17
CA ASP A 64 18.23 -6.84 -2.86
C ASP A 64 18.17 -5.31 -3.05
N GLU A 65 17.52 -4.83 -4.11
CA GLU A 65 17.38 -3.39 -4.37
C GLU A 65 16.61 -2.65 -3.27
N ILE A 66 15.61 -3.33 -2.70
CA ILE A 66 14.80 -2.81 -1.60
C ILE A 66 15.56 -2.93 -0.28
N GLN A 67 16.22 -4.06 -0.03
CA GLN A 67 17.02 -4.30 1.17
C GLN A 67 18.16 -3.28 1.32
N ASP A 68 18.89 -3.00 0.24
CA ASP A 68 19.98 -2.02 0.23
C ASP A 68 19.48 -0.58 0.29
N GLY A 69 18.16 -0.37 0.17
CA GLY A 69 17.54 0.95 0.12
C GLY A 69 17.85 1.73 -1.16
N ARG A 70 18.41 1.08 -2.19
CA ARG A 70 18.63 1.63 -3.53
C ARG A 70 17.32 2.06 -4.16
N ARG A 71 16.25 1.32 -3.87
CA ARG A 71 14.88 1.63 -4.28
C ARG A 71 13.97 1.57 -3.08
N LYS A 72 13.14 2.59 -2.91
CA LYS A 72 12.26 2.74 -1.76
C LYS A 72 10.83 2.76 -2.27
N PHE A 73 9.99 1.90 -1.69
CA PHE A 73 8.60 1.82 -2.06
C PHE A 73 7.70 2.10 -0.87
N VAL A 74 6.59 2.75 -1.17
CA VAL A 74 5.51 2.98 -0.21
C VAL A 74 4.26 2.30 -0.75
N GLU A 75 3.58 1.60 0.14
CA GLU A 75 2.29 1.00 -0.09
C GLU A 75 1.24 1.82 0.66
N CYS A 76 0.17 2.17 -0.03
CA CYS A 76 -0.97 2.90 0.53
C CYS A 76 -2.26 2.17 0.19
N THR A 77 -3.16 2.00 1.16
CA THR A 77 -4.48 1.41 0.95
C THR A 77 -5.59 2.39 1.31
N TRP A 78 -6.55 2.55 0.41
CA TRP A 78 -7.74 3.36 0.59
C TRP A 78 -8.99 2.49 0.67
N VAL A 79 -10.01 2.96 1.40
CA VAL A 79 -11.36 2.40 1.29
C VAL A 79 -12.03 3.03 0.08
N LYS A 80 -12.19 2.25 -0.98
CA LYS A 80 -12.87 2.69 -2.21
C LYS A 80 -14.39 2.71 -2.01
N GLY A 81 -14.90 1.81 -1.19
CA GLY A 81 -16.33 1.68 -0.90
C GLY A 81 -16.66 0.39 -0.18
N TYR A 82 -17.91 -0.05 -0.32
CA TYR A 82 -18.44 -1.26 0.30
C TYR A 82 -19.26 -2.04 -0.72
N THR A 83 -19.24 -3.37 -0.62
CA THR A 83 -20.18 -4.24 -1.34
C THR A 83 -21.58 -4.17 -0.72
N SER A 84 -22.57 -4.80 -1.34
CA SER A 84 -23.94 -4.91 -0.78
C SER A 84 -23.96 -5.53 0.61
N ASP A 85 -23.04 -6.46 0.86
CA ASP A 85 -22.93 -7.21 2.11
C ASP A 85 -22.08 -6.46 3.15
N SER A 86 -21.86 -5.16 2.95
CA SER A 86 -21.05 -4.28 3.81
C SER A 86 -19.58 -4.67 3.92
N ILE A 87 -19.06 -5.49 2.99
CA ILE A 87 -17.64 -5.86 2.92
C ILE A 87 -16.86 -4.70 2.31
N ARG A 88 -15.76 -4.26 2.92
CA ARG A 88 -14.92 -3.17 2.39
C ARG A 88 -14.29 -3.55 1.06
N VAL A 89 -14.43 -2.66 0.08
CA VAL A 89 -13.66 -2.65 -1.16
C VAL A 89 -12.46 -1.74 -0.96
N LEU A 90 -11.27 -2.31 -1.06
CA LEU A 90 -9.99 -1.68 -0.80
C LEU A 90 -9.23 -1.50 -2.10
N LEU A 91 -8.50 -0.40 -2.20
CA LEU A 91 -7.56 -0.15 -3.28
C LEU A 91 -6.19 0.04 -2.68
N THR A 92 -5.26 -0.86 -2.97
CA THR A 92 -3.86 -0.74 -2.57
C THR A 92 -3.04 -0.27 -3.76
N GLY A 93 -2.21 0.76 -3.57
CA GLY A 93 -1.27 1.25 -4.58
C GLY A 93 0.15 1.20 -4.06
N TRP A 94 1.08 0.86 -4.94
CA TRP A 94 2.52 0.88 -4.68
C TRP A 94 3.17 2.01 -5.46
N TYR A 95 4.04 2.73 -4.78
CA TYR A 95 4.74 3.88 -5.33
C TYR A 95 6.23 3.74 -5.08
N GLU A 96 7.03 4.01 -6.10
CA GLU A 96 8.46 4.25 -5.92
C GLU A 96 8.66 5.68 -5.45
N VAL A 97 9.40 5.85 -4.35
CA VAL A 97 9.76 7.18 -3.85
C VAL A 97 11.02 7.63 -4.57
N ARG A 98 10.89 8.61 -5.48
CA ARG A 98 12.00 9.14 -6.28
C ARG A 98 12.06 10.64 -6.13
N ASN A 99 13.22 11.19 -5.74
CA ASN A 99 13.45 12.64 -5.66
C ASN A 99 12.34 13.43 -4.92
N ALA A 100 11.80 12.87 -3.83
CA ALA A 100 10.67 13.41 -3.09
C ALA A 100 9.33 13.46 -3.87
N GLU A 101 9.12 12.54 -4.80
CA GLU A 101 7.85 12.29 -5.48
C GLU A 101 7.41 10.83 -5.30
N LEU A 102 6.10 10.59 -5.42
CA LEU A 102 5.51 9.26 -5.47
C LEU A 102 5.24 8.87 -6.92
N CYS A 103 6.08 8.02 -7.49
CA CYS A 103 5.87 7.48 -8.83
C CYS A 103 5.01 6.22 -8.74
N PRO A 104 3.78 6.19 -9.30
CA PRO A 104 2.94 5.01 -9.25
C PRO A 104 3.60 3.85 -10.01
N VAL A 105 3.60 2.66 -9.39
CA VAL A 105 4.16 1.43 -9.95
C VAL A 105 3.03 0.52 -10.39
N ASP A 106 2.17 0.15 -9.44
CA ASP A 106 1.04 -0.73 -9.67
C ASP A 106 -0.07 -0.44 -8.64
N SER A 107 -1.26 -1.00 -8.85
CA SER A 107 -2.34 -0.98 -7.88
C SER A 107 -3.26 -2.19 -8.00
N LEU A 108 -3.76 -2.65 -6.87
CA LEU A 108 -4.67 -3.78 -6.78
C LEU A 108 -5.93 -3.38 -6.03
N GLU A 109 -7.08 -3.68 -6.63
CA GLU A 109 -8.38 -3.63 -5.97
C GLU A 109 -8.74 -5.00 -5.43
N TRP A 110 -9.17 -5.04 -4.17
CA TRP A 110 -9.49 -6.28 -3.47
C TRP A 110 -10.53 -6.03 -2.37
N THR A 111 -11.16 -7.09 -1.88
CA THR A 111 -12.10 -7.01 -0.76
C THR A 111 -11.46 -7.53 0.52
N GLU A 112 -11.86 -7.03 1.69
CA GLU A 112 -11.21 -7.39 2.97
C GLU A 112 -11.22 -8.90 3.31
N ASN A 113 -12.06 -9.70 2.63
CA ASN A 113 -12.15 -11.15 2.72
C ASN A 113 -11.35 -11.92 1.65
N THR A 114 -10.57 -11.23 0.81
CA THR A 114 -9.73 -11.87 -0.22
C THR A 114 -8.53 -12.58 0.44
N GLU A 115 -8.21 -13.79 -0.02
CA GLU A 115 -7.01 -14.54 0.37
C GLU A 115 -5.98 -14.53 -0.79
N PHE A 116 -4.67 -14.50 -0.47
CA PHE A 116 -3.58 -14.36 -1.44
C PHE A 116 -2.50 -15.44 -1.31
#